data_AF-D3ZLR9-F1
#
_entry.id   AF-D3ZLR9-F1
#
_cell.length_a   1.000
_cell.length_b   1.000
_cell.length_c   1.000
_cell.angle_alpha   90.00
_cell.angle_beta   90.00
_cell.angle_gamma   90.00
#
_symmetry.space_group_name_H-M   'P 1'
#
loop_
_entity.id
_entity.type
_entity.pdbx_description
1 polymer ?
#
loop_
_entity_poly.entity_id
_entity_poly.type
_entity_poly.pdbx_seq_one_letter_code
_entity_poly.pdbx_strand_id
1 'polypeptide(L)'
;MPRAGVCSCWGGQVLPLLLAYICYLLLGATIFQRLEKQAEAQSRDQFQLEKLRFLENYTCLDQQALEQFVQVILEAWVKGVNPKGNSTNPSNWDFGSSFFFAGTVVTTIGYGNLAPSTEAGQVFCVFYALMGIPLNVVFLNHLGTGLRAHLTTLDRWEDHPRHSQLLQVLGLALFLTLGTLVILIFPPMFFSHVEGWSFREGFYFAFITLSTIGFGDYVVGTDPSKHYIAVYRSLAAIWILLGLAWLAVVLSLGSLLLHRCSRLWQLIRGLDVKDGAAPGSEPRSQKIPFSA
;
A
#
# COMPACT_ATOMS: atom_id res chain seq x y z
N MET A 1 -40.06 -5.63 -8.68
CA MET A 1 -38.67 -5.67 -9.21
C MET A 1 -38.10 -4.26 -9.23
N PRO A 2 -37.28 -3.84 -8.25
CA PRO A 2 -36.52 -2.59 -8.36
C PRO A 2 -35.39 -2.79 -9.37
N ARG A 3 -35.29 -1.84 -10.30
CA ARG A 3 -34.39 -1.82 -11.46
C ARG A 3 -32.92 -1.97 -11.06
N ALA A 4 -32.19 -2.77 -11.83
CA ALA A 4 -30.75 -2.99 -11.80
C ALA A 4 -29.90 -1.75 -12.20
N GLY A 5 -30.27 -0.54 -11.72
CA GLY A 5 -29.60 0.70 -12.09
C GLY A 5 -28.30 1.00 -11.34
N VAL A 6 -28.05 0.34 -10.19
CA VAL A 6 -26.89 0.68 -9.35
C VAL A 6 -25.61 -0.06 -9.79
N CYS A 7 -25.71 -1.27 -10.36
CA CYS A 7 -24.53 -1.98 -10.86
C CYS A 7 -23.87 -1.30 -12.07
N SER A 8 -24.62 -0.53 -12.88
CA SER A 8 -24.07 0.12 -14.07
C SER A 8 -23.15 1.30 -13.75
N CYS A 9 -23.40 2.06 -12.67
CA CYS A 9 -22.54 3.20 -12.34
C CYS A 9 -21.17 2.76 -11.80
N TRP A 10 -21.14 1.62 -11.09
CA TRP A 10 -19.94 1.12 -10.44
C TRP A 10 -18.88 0.66 -11.44
N GLY A 11 -19.28 -0.23 -12.36
CA GLY A 11 -18.42 -0.64 -13.46
C GLY A 11 -18.09 0.51 -14.42
N GLY A 12 -19.02 1.45 -14.59
CA GLY A 12 -18.89 2.56 -15.53
C GLY A 12 -17.84 3.60 -15.17
N GLN A 13 -17.64 3.93 -13.89
CA GLN A 13 -16.70 4.99 -13.48
C GLN A 13 -15.36 4.46 -12.95
N VAL A 14 -15.36 3.30 -12.27
CA VAL A 14 -14.13 2.75 -11.68
C VAL A 14 -13.18 2.22 -12.74
N LEU A 15 -13.70 1.56 -13.78
CA LEU A 15 -12.88 0.97 -14.83
C LEU A 15 -12.10 2.03 -15.64
N PRO A 16 -12.71 3.13 -16.12
CA PRO A 16 -11.96 4.20 -16.76
C PRO A 16 -10.89 4.83 -15.87
N LEU A 17 -11.19 5.03 -14.57
CA LEU A 17 -10.24 5.58 -13.62
C LEU A 17 -9.05 4.63 -13.41
N LEU A 18 -9.31 3.33 -13.27
CA LEU A 18 -8.29 2.30 -13.14
C LEU A 18 -7.40 2.25 -14.39
N LEU A 19 -8.00 2.28 -15.59
CA LEU A 19 -7.25 2.29 -16.84
C LEU A 19 -6.39 3.56 -16.97
N ALA A 20 -6.95 4.73 -16.67
CA ALA A 20 -6.21 5.99 -16.67
C ALA A 20 -5.05 5.96 -15.67
N TYR A 21 -5.27 5.38 -14.48
CA TYR A 21 -4.24 5.23 -13.45
C TYR A 21 -3.11 4.29 -13.90
N ILE A 22 -3.45 3.12 -14.48
CA ILE A 22 -2.47 2.19 -15.03
C ILE A 22 -1.69 2.85 -16.18
N CYS A 23 -2.36 3.56 -17.09
CA CYS A 23 -1.71 4.31 -18.17
C CYS A 23 -0.75 5.37 -17.62
N TYR A 24 -1.12 6.08 -16.54
CA TYR A 24 -0.26 7.07 -15.90
C TYR A 24 1.02 6.44 -15.34
N LEU A 25 0.91 5.29 -14.66
CA LEU A 25 2.05 4.54 -14.15
C LEU A 25 2.96 4.01 -15.27
N LEU A 26 2.37 3.46 -16.34
CA LEU A 26 3.12 2.96 -17.49
C LEU A 26 3.88 4.08 -18.22
N LEU A 27 3.26 5.26 -18.33
CA LEU A 27 3.89 6.45 -18.89
C LEU A 27 5.07 6.90 -18.02
N GLY A 28 4.85 7.01 -16.70
CA GLY A 28 5.91 7.35 -15.73
C GLY A 28 7.08 6.37 -15.81
N ALA A 29 6.79 5.06 -15.78
CA ALA A 29 7.79 4.01 -15.91
C ALA A 29 8.64 4.15 -17.18
N THR A 30 8.00 4.38 -18.31
CA THR A 30 8.67 4.53 -19.61
C THR A 30 9.58 5.75 -19.63
N ILE A 31 9.14 6.88 -19.06
CA ILE A 31 9.92 8.12 -19.02
C ILE A 31 11.09 7.98 -18.06
N PHE A 32 10.88 7.51 -16.82
CA PHE A 32 11.97 7.28 -15.87
C PHE A 32 13.02 6.33 -16.42
N GLN A 33 12.58 5.21 -17.02
CA GLN A 33 13.50 4.29 -17.70
C GLN A 33 14.35 5.02 -18.75
N ARG A 34 13.75 5.85 -19.60
CA ARG A 34 14.49 6.54 -20.66
C ARG A 34 15.46 7.59 -20.14
N LEU A 35 15.08 8.34 -19.11
CA LEU A 35 15.91 9.41 -18.54
C LEU A 35 17.08 8.85 -17.73
N GLU A 36 16.85 7.79 -16.97
CA GLU A 36 17.82 7.34 -15.95
C GLU A 36 18.68 6.14 -16.40
N LYS A 37 18.16 5.25 -17.26
CA LYS A 37 18.86 4.00 -17.61
C LYS A 37 20.23 4.23 -18.26
N GLN A 38 20.35 5.24 -19.11
CA GLN A 38 21.63 5.53 -19.77
C GLN A 38 22.66 6.12 -18.79
N ALA A 39 22.23 7.02 -17.90
CA ALA A 39 23.10 7.62 -16.89
C ALA A 39 23.56 6.61 -15.85
N GLU A 40 22.68 5.69 -15.45
CA GLU A 40 23.03 4.57 -14.57
C GLU A 40 24.03 3.62 -15.23
N ALA A 41 23.85 3.28 -16.51
CA ALA A 41 24.80 2.44 -17.24
C ALA A 41 26.21 3.08 -17.28
N GLN A 42 26.30 4.38 -17.58
CA GLN A 42 27.57 5.11 -17.59
C GLN A 42 28.20 5.16 -16.19
N SER A 43 27.41 5.46 -15.16
CA SER A 43 27.89 5.50 -13.76
C SER A 43 28.37 4.12 -13.29
N ARG A 44 27.70 3.06 -13.72
CA ARG A 44 28.07 1.68 -13.43
C ARG A 44 29.39 1.30 -14.09
N ASP A 45 29.57 1.63 -15.37
CA ASP A 45 30.80 1.34 -16.11
C ASP A 45 31.99 2.12 -15.52
N GLN A 46 31.77 3.40 -15.15
CA GLN A 46 32.76 4.20 -14.44
C GLN A 46 33.16 3.56 -13.10
N PHE A 47 32.18 3.14 -12.30
CA PHE A 47 32.44 2.50 -11.01
C PHE A 47 33.25 1.20 -11.15
N GLN A 48 32.93 0.35 -12.15
CA GLN A 48 33.73 -0.86 -12.39
C GLN A 48 35.17 -0.53 -12.80
N LEU A 49 35.36 0.51 -13.61
CA LEU A 49 36.69 0.97 -14.00
C LEU A 49 37.48 1.53 -12.81
N GLU A 50 36.84 2.29 -11.92
CA GLU A 50 37.46 2.79 -10.69
C GLU A 50 37.84 1.67 -9.73
N LYS A 51 37.01 0.61 -9.62
CA LYS A 51 37.38 -0.59 -8.86
C LYS A 51 38.64 -1.26 -9.40
N LEU A 52 38.75 -1.42 -10.72
CA LEU A 52 39.93 -2.02 -11.34
C LEU A 52 41.18 -1.16 -11.12
N ARG A 53 41.08 0.16 -11.35
CA ARG A 53 42.18 1.10 -11.09
C ARG A 53 42.62 1.11 -9.63
N PHE A 54 41.67 1.03 -8.70
CA PHE A 54 41.97 0.95 -7.28
C PHE A 54 42.77 -0.32 -6.95
N LEU A 55 42.36 -1.47 -7.49
CA LEU A 55 43.07 -2.75 -7.31
C LEU A 55 44.47 -2.75 -7.95
N GLU A 56 44.65 -2.04 -9.07
CA GLU A 56 45.95 -1.90 -9.74
C GLU A 56 46.90 -0.97 -8.97
N ASN A 57 46.37 0.12 -8.40
CA ASN A 57 47.18 1.13 -7.70
C ASN A 57 47.53 0.73 -6.26
N TYR A 58 46.66 -0.01 -5.59
CA TYR A 58 46.83 -0.43 -4.20
C TYR A 58 46.98 -1.95 -4.10
N THR A 59 48.21 -2.41 -3.90
CA THR A 59 48.51 -3.84 -3.65
C THR A 59 48.30 -4.24 -2.19
N CYS A 60 48.47 -3.30 -1.26
CA CYS A 60 48.12 -3.43 0.16
C CYS A 60 47.13 -2.33 0.55
N LEU A 61 46.15 -2.70 1.38
CA LEU A 61 45.10 -1.80 1.85
C LEU A 61 45.55 -1.13 3.15
N ASP A 62 45.92 0.13 3.08
CA ASP A 62 46.12 0.98 4.25
C ASP A 62 44.82 1.72 4.62
N GLN A 63 44.84 2.43 5.76
CA GLN A 63 43.64 3.13 6.24
C GLN A 63 43.16 4.19 5.24
N GLN A 64 44.08 4.95 4.64
CA GLN A 64 43.75 6.02 3.71
C GLN A 64 43.14 5.47 2.41
N ALA A 65 43.69 4.40 1.84
CA ALA A 65 43.12 3.77 0.66
C ALA A 65 41.73 3.19 0.94
N LEU A 66 41.53 2.58 2.12
CA LEU A 66 40.20 2.08 2.51
C LEU A 66 39.18 3.21 2.59
N GLU A 67 39.51 4.33 3.24
CA GLU A 67 38.60 5.49 3.33
C GLU A 67 38.29 6.07 1.95
N GLN A 68 39.27 6.17 1.05
CA GLN A 68 39.04 6.59 -0.34
C GLN A 68 38.11 5.64 -1.09
N PHE A 69 38.30 4.33 -0.95
CA PHE A 69 37.46 3.33 -1.61
C PHE A 69 36.01 3.36 -1.09
N VAL A 70 35.83 3.59 0.22
CA VAL A 70 34.50 3.78 0.81
C VAL A 70 33.81 5.00 0.19
N GLN A 71 34.52 6.11 -0.05
CA GLN A 71 33.93 7.28 -0.72
C GLN A 71 33.48 6.97 -2.15
N VAL A 72 34.27 6.22 -2.93
CA VAL A 72 33.90 5.78 -4.28
C VAL A 72 32.63 4.91 -4.26
N ILE A 73 32.53 4.00 -3.29
CA ILE A 73 31.32 3.18 -3.10
C ILE A 73 30.10 4.04 -2.74
N LEU A 74 30.26 5.02 -1.84
CA LEU A 74 29.17 5.91 -1.43
C LEU A 74 28.71 6.79 -2.61
N GLU A 75 29.63 7.30 -3.42
CA GLU A 75 29.29 8.07 -4.62
C GLU A 75 28.54 7.22 -5.65
N ALA A 76 28.97 5.98 -5.87
CA ALA A 76 28.27 5.03 -6.74
C ALA A 76 26.85 4.73 -6.24
N TRP A 77 26.68 4.54 -4.92
CA TRP A 77 25.37 4.34 -4.30
C TRP A 77 24.44 5.54 -4.51
N VAL A 78 24.93 6.77 -4.31
CA VAL A 78 24.16 8.01 -4.53
C VAL A 78 23.72 8.14 -5.99
N LYS A 79 24.54 7.69 -6.94
CA LYS A 79 24.19 7.64 -8.38
C LYS A 79 23.25 6.48 -8.75
N GLY A 80 22.81 5.67 -7.78
CA GLY A 80 21.88 4.55 -7.98
C GLY A 80 22.54 3.26 -8.48
N VAL A 81 23.86 3.13 -8.36
CA VAL A 81 24.61 1.93 -8.75
C VAL A 81 24.76 1.01 -7.55
N ASN A 82 24.31 -0.25 -7.65
CA ASN A 82 24.50 -1.24 -6.60
C ASN A 82 25.96 -1.75 -6.56
N PRO A 83 26.75 -1.46 -5.50
CA PRO A 83 28.17 -1.82 -5.43
C PRO A 83 28.43 -3.33 -5.37
N LYS A 84 27.43 -4.10 -4.90
CA LYS A 84 27.49 -5.57 -4.82
C LYS A 84 27.26 -6.24 -6.18
N GLY A 85 26.74 -5.52 -7.16
CA GLY A 85 26.50 -6.03 -8.51
C GLY A 85 27.77 -6.13 -9.35
N ASN A 86 27.73 -7.02 -10.35
CA ASN A 86 28.70 -7.10 -11.43
C ASN A 86 28.13 -6.49 -12.72
N SER A 87 28.96 -6.39 -13.77
CA SER A 87 28.56 -5.79 -15.05
C SER A 87 27.46 -6.57 -15.80
N THR A 88 27.23 -7.84 -15.45
CA THR A 88 26.20 -8.70 -16.07
C THR A 88 24.83 -8.58 -15.41
N ASN A 89 24.75 -7.97 -14.22
CA ASN A 89 23.46 -7.71 -13.57
C ASN A 89 22.56 -6.81 -14.44
N PRO A 90 21.23 -7.00 -14.37
CA PRO A 90 20.29 -6.11 -15.04
C PRO A 90 20.42 -4.69 -14.48
N SER A 91 20.07 -3.71 -15.32
CA SER A 91 19.99 -2.30 -14.93
C SER A 91 18.98 -2.10 -13.79
N ASN A 92 19.32 -1.23 -12.84
CA ASN A 92 18.38 -0.83 -11.78
C ASN A 92 17.19 -0.04 -12.35
N TRP A 93 17.33 0.49 -13.57
CA TRP A 93 16.28 1.16 -14.36
C TRP A 93 15.79 0.30 -15.52
N ASP A 94 15.63 -1.01 -15.33
CA ASP A 94 14.79 -1.80 -16.23
C ASP A 94 13.30 -1.43 -16.08
N PHE A 95 12.47 -1.83 -17.04
CA PHE A 95 11.06 -1.42 -17.07
C PHE A 95 10.31 -1.83 -15.79
N GLY A 96 10.59 -3.03 -15.26
CA GLY A 96 9.95 -3.54 -14.06
C GLY A 96 10.28 -2.70 -12.83
N SER A 97 11.55 -2.33 -12.65
CA SER A 97 12.01 -1.41 -11.61
C SER A 97 11.46 0.00 -11.81
N SER A 98 11.45 0.50 -13.04
CA SER A 98 10.91 1.84 -13.33
C SER A 98 9.41 1.92 -13.04
N PHE A 99 8.65 0.86 -13.31
CA PHE A 99 7.23 0.77 -12.96
C PHE A 99 7.02 0.70 -11.45
N PHE A 100 7.83 -0.10 -10.76
CA PHE A 100 7.82 -0.17 -9.30
C PHE A 100 8.15 1.21 -8.68
N PHE A 101 9.21 1.86 -9.14
CA PHE A 101 9.59 3.20 -8.73
C PHE A 101 8.46 4.23 -8.99
N ALA A 102 7.90 4.25 -10.21
CA ALA A 102 6.81 5.14 -10.56
C ALA A 102 5.58 4.94 -9.64
N GLY A 103 5.29 3.70 -9.24
CA GLY A 103 4.31 3.37 -8.23
C GLY A 103 4.66 3.98 -6.87
N THR A 104 5.87 3.72 -6.37
CA THR A 104 6.32 4.21 -5.05
C THR A 104 6.31 5.72 -4.91
N VAL A 105 6.51 6.47 -6.02
CA VAL A 105 6.41 7.94 -6.04
C VAL A 105 4.96 8.38 -5.84
N VAL A 106 4.01 7.85 -6.63
CA VAL A 106 2.60 8.29 -6.55
C VAL A 106 1.89 7.82 -5.29
N THR A 107 2.32 6.68 -4.74
CA THR A 107 1.83 6.15 -3.47
C THR A 107 2.55 6.73 -2.26
N THR A 108 3.50 7.64 -2.47
CA THR A 108 4.31 8.30 -1.43
C THR A 108 5.02 7.32 -0.50
N ILE A 109 5.46 6.18 -1.02
CA ILE A 109 6.23 5.18 -0.24
C ILE A 109 7.71 5.56 -0.26
N GLY A 110 8.28 5.74 -1.47
CA GLY A 110 9.66 6.20 -1.66
C GLY A 110 10.74 5.51 -0.82
N TYR A 111 11.06 4.25 -1.11
CA TYR A 111 12.07 3.48 -0.35
C TYR A 111 13.48 4.10 -0.31
N GLY A 112 13.84 4.94 -1.28
CA GLY A 112 15.17 5.57 -1.34
C GLY A 112 16.29 4.66 -1.85
N ASN A 113 16.05 3.37 -2.10
CA ASN A 113 17.03 2.47 -2.74
C ASN A 113 17.22 2.75 -4.24
N LEU A 114 16.26 3.45 -4.87
CA LEU A 114 16.31 3.92 -6.24
C LEU A 114 15.76 5.34 -6.29
N ALA A 115 16.50 6.26 -6.88
CA ALA A 115 16.13 7.66 -7.01
C ALA A 115 16.74 8.24 -8.29
N PRO A 116 16.08 9.22 -8.94
CA PRO A 116 16.61 9.83 -10.16
C PRO A 116 17.88 10.61 -9.86
N SER A 117 18.96 10.30 -10.56
CA SER A 117 20.25 10.98 -10.44
C SER A 117 20.44 12.03 -11.52
N THR A 118 19.67 11.99 -12.61
CA THR A 118 19.74 13.02 -13.66
C THR A 118 18.88 14.24 -13.34
N GLU A 119 19.34 15.42 -13.75
CA GLU A 119 18.57 16.68 -13.63
C GLU A 119 17.19 16.55 -14.29
N ALA A 120 17.13 15.94 -15.48
CA ALA A 120 15.88 15.75 -16.21
C ALA A 120 14.92 14.80 -15.46
N GLY A 121 15.44 13.70 -14.90
CA GLY A 121 14.64 12.76 -14.12
C GLY A 121 14.15 13.33 -12.80
N GLN A 122 14.95 14.17 -12.14
CA GLN A 122 14.55 14.90 -10.93
C GLN A 122 13.43 15.90 -11.22
N VAL A 123 13.59 16.73 -12.25
CA VAL A 123 12.54 17.68 -12.68
C VAL A 123 11.27 16.94 -13.09
N PHE A 124 11.39 15.86 -13.86
CA PHE A 124 10.25 15.03 -14.22
C PHE A 124 9.56 14.43 -12.98
N CYS A 125 10.34 13.94 -12.00
CA CYS A 125 9.82 13.39 -10.76
C CYS A 125 8.94 14.40 -10.00
N VAL A 126 9.36 15.67 -9.94
CA VAL A 126 8.57 16.75 -9.29
C VAL A 126 7.19 16.88 -9.94
N PHE A 127 7.12 17.04 -11.26
CA PHE A 127 5.84 17.19 -11.96
C PHE A 127 4.99 15.91 -11.95
N TYR A 128 5.64 14.76 -12.08
CA TYR A 128 5.00 13.45 -12.02
C TYR A 128 4.40 13.18 -10.64
N ALA A 129 5.08 13.55 -9.55
CA ALA A 129 4.56 13.43 -8.19
C ALA A 129 3.41 14.42 -7.94
N LEU A 130 3.55 15.68 -8.39
CA LEU A 130 2.54 16.72 -8.21
C LEU A 130 1.17 16.33 -8.77
N MET A 131 1.14 15.68 -9.93
CA MET A 131 -0.10 15.18 -10.54
C MET A 131 -0.48 13.78 -10.04
N GLY A 132 0.52 12.93 -9.80
CA GLY A 132 0.32 11.52 -9.46
C GLY A 132 -0.20 11.30 -8.05
N ILE A 133 0.24 12.08 -7.06
CA ILE A 133 -0.20 11.95 -5.66
C ILE A 133 -1.71 12.26 -5.53
N PRO A 134 -2.24 13.40 -6.04
CA PRO A 134 -3.68 13.65 -6.03
C PRO A 134 -4.47 12.58 -6.78
N LEU A 135 -3.96 12.12 -7.93
CA LEU A 135 -4.59 11.05 -8.71
C LEU A 135 -4.66 9.75 -7.88
N ASN A 136 -3.61 9.41 -7.15
CA ASN A 136 -3.58 8.26 -6.24
C ASN A 136 -4.62 8.39 -5.11
N VAL A 137 -4.74 9.57 -4.50
CA VAL A 137 -5.78 9.83 -3.48
C VAL A 137 -7.19 9.67 -4.05
N VAL A 138 -7.44 10.21 -5.24
CA VAL A 138 -8.75 10.06 -5.93
C VAL A 138 -9.03 8.59 -6.26
N PHE A 139 -8.04 7.86 -6.73
CA PHE A 139 -8.12 6.42 -7.02
C PHE A 139 -8.50 5.62 -5.76
N LEU A 140 -7.77 5.81 -4.66
CA LEU A 140 -8.04 5.13 -3.39
C LEU A 140 -9.43 5.48 -2.83
N ASN A 141 -9.84 6.75 -2.92
CA ASN A 141 -11.16 7.21 -2.47
C ASN A 141 -12.31 6.59 -3.29
N HIS A 142 -12.15 6.43 -4.61
CA HIS A 142 -13.16 5.78 -5.46
C HIS A 142 -13.31 4.29 -5.13
N LEU A 143 -12.20 3.60 -4.84
CA LEU A 143 -12.25 2.20 -4.41
C LEU A 143 -12.97 2.05 -3.06
N GLY A 144 -12.66 2.92 -2.10
CA GLY A 144 -13.31 2.93 -0.78
C GLY A 144 -14.81 3.26 -0.84
N THR A 145 -15.19 4.32 -1.56
CA THR A 145 -16.60 4.71 -1.72
C THR A 145 -17.38 3.69 -2.52
N GLY A 146 -16.77 3.14 -3.56
CA GLY A 146 -17.33 2.06 -4.33
C GLY A 146 -17.70 0.89 -3.42
N LEU A 147 -16.73 0.34 -2.68
CA LEU A 147 -16.99 -0.89 -1.94
C LEU A 147 -18.03 -0.65 -0.84
N ARG A 148 -18.00 0.54 -0.21
CA ARG A 148 -19.05 0.98 0.71
C ARG A 148 -20.43 1.00 0.04
N ALA A 149 -20.56 1.51 -1.18
CA ALA A 149 -21.82 1.55 -1.91
C ALA A 149 -22.36 0.15 -2.23
N HIS A 150 -21.47 -0.81 -2.54
CA HIS A 150 -21.89 -2.20 -2.70
C HIS A 150 -22.40 -2.82 -1.40
N LEU A 151 -21.69 -2.61 -0.28
CA LEU A 151 -22.12 -3.12 1.02
C LEU A 151 -23.44 -2.52 1.48
N THR A 152 -23.66 -1.21 1.31
CA THR A 152 -24.94 -0.59 1.65
C THR A 152 -26.05 -1.01 0.70
N THR A 153 -25.73 -1.30 -0.57
CA THR A 153 -26.71 -1.87 -1.50
C THR A 153 -27.15 -3.23 -0.99
N LEU A 154 -26.22 -4.12 -0.62
CA LEU A 154 -26.52 -5.43 -0.03
C LEU A 154 -27.38 -5.32 1.23
N ASP A 155 -27.06 -4.35 2.11
CA ASP A 155 -27.83 -4.09 3.33
C ASP A 155 -29.27 -3.61 3.04
N ARG A 156 -29.49 -2.84 1.96
CA ARG A 156 -30.83 -2.40 1.53
C ARG A 156 -31.71 -3.53 1.02
N TRP A 157 -31.15 -4.68 0.65
CA TRP A 157 -31.96 -5.87 0.32
C TRP A 157 -32.46 -6.58 1.58
N GLU A 158 -32.02 -6.15 2.76
CA GLU A 158 -32.24 -6.84 4.02
C GLU A 158 -33.02 -5.95 5.00
N ASP A 159 -34.35 -5.88 4.81
CA ASP A 159 -35.33 -5.25 5.73
C ASP A 159 -35.36 -6.04 7.05
N HIS A 160 -34.39 -5.82 7.96
CA HIS A 160 -34.17 -6.82 9.00
C HIS A 160 -34.06 -6.39 10.48
N PRO A 161 -34.50 -7.30 11.39
CA PRO A 161 -34.56 -7.10 12.83
C PRO A 161 -33.17 -7.03 13.50
N ARG A 162 -33.14 -6.73 14.81
CA ARG A 162 -31.93 -6.63 15.65
C ARG A 162 -30.91 -7.75 15.44
N HIS A 163 -31.36 -8.98 15.24
CA HIS A 163 -30.46 -10.13 15.01
C HIS A 163 -29.63 -9.96 13.73
N SER A 164 -30.20 -9.34 12.70
CA SER A 164 -29.48 -9.01 11.46
C SER A 164 -28.50 -7.87 11.66
N GLN A 165 -28.82 -6.83 12.44
CA GLN A 165 -27.84 -5.77 12.74
C GLN A 165 -26.57 -6.32 13.39
N LEU A 166 -26.71 -7.26 14.33
CA LEU A 166 -25.57 -7.95 14.94
C LEU A 166 -24.82 -8.81 13.92
N LEU A 167 -25.53 -9.57 13.09
CA LEU A 167 -24.92 -10.40 12.04
C LEU A 167 -24.18 -9.57 10.99
N GLN A 168 -24.70 -8.40 10.62
CA GLN A 168 -24.05 -7.46 9.70
C GLN A 168 -22.77 -6.87 10.29
N VAL A 169 -22.79 -6.50 11.58
CA VAL A 169 -21.58 -6.01 12.28
C VAL A 169 -20.53 -7.10 12.34
N LEU A 170 -20.91 -8.32 12.69
CA LEU A 170 -19.99 -9.47 12.71
C LEU A 170 -19.47 -9.81 11.32
N GLY A 171 -20.32 -9.83 10.30
CA GLY A 171 -19.95 -10.10 8.91
C GLY A 171 -19.00 -9.05 8.36
N LEU A 172 -19.26 -7.76 8.62
CA LEU A 172 -18.38 -6.67 8.24
C LEU A 172 -17.03 -6.75 8.98
N ALA A 173 -17.06 -6.99 10.29
CA ALA A 173 -15.84 -7.16 11.09
C ALA A 173 -15.00 -8.32 10.57
N LEU A 174 -15.61 -9.47 10.29
CA LEU A 174 -14.94 -10.65 9.74
C LEU A 174 -14.36 -10.39 8.35
N PHE A 175 -15.08 -9.71 7.47
CA PHE A 175 -14.58 -9.33 6.14
C PHE A 175 -13.33 -8.44 6.24
N LEU A 176 -13.37 -7.43 7.11
CA LEU A 176 -12.24 -6.52 7.30
C LEU A 176 -11.04 -7.22 7.93
N THR A 177 -11.26 -8.07 8.94
CA THR A 177 -10.16 -8.80 9.59
C THR A 177 -9.56 -9.84 8.65
N LEU A 178 -10.37 -10.66 7.99
CA LEU A 178 -9.89 -11.70 7.09
C LEU A 178 -9.15 -11.13 5.89
N GLY A 179 -9.68 -10.10 5.23
CA GLY A 179 -8.99 -9.52 4.07
C GLY A 179 -7.69 -8.79 4.47
N THR A 180 -7.65 -8.18 5.66
CA THR A 180 -6.41 -7.60 6.20
C THR A 180 -5.38 -8.69 6.50
N LEU A 181 -5.80 -9.82 7.07
CA LEU A 181 -4.93 -10.98 7.29
C LEU A 181 -4.41 -11.56 5.97
N VAL A 182 -5.26 -11.69 4.94
CA VAL A 182 -4.82 -12.18 3.63
C VAL A 182 -3.72 -11.30 3.05
N ILE A 183 -3.89 -9.97 3.08
CA ILE A 183 -2.91 -9.02 2.52
C ILE A 183 -1.63 -8.94 3.35
N LEU A 184 -1.71 -9.08 4.68
CA LEU A 184 -0.56 -9.02 5.58
C LEU A 184 0.11 -10.38 5.84
N ILE A 185 -0.43 -11.51 5.39
CA ILE A 185 0.16 -12.84 5.60
C ILE A 185 0.61 -13.47 4.28
N PHE A 186 -0.27 -13.54 3.28
CA PHE A 186 0.00 -14.34 2.09
C PHE A 186 1.09 -13.73 1.18
N PRO A 187 1.03 -12.43 0.81
CA PRO A 187 2.10 -11.80 0.03
C PRO A 187 3.45 -11.77 0.77
N PRO A 188 3.52 -11.43 2.08
CA PRO A 188 4.76 -11.56 2.87
C PRO A 188 5.38 -12.95 2.85
N MET A 189 4.56 -14.00 2.89
CA MET A 189 5.04 -15.38 2.79
C MET A 189 5.68 -15.66 1.42
N PHE A 190 5.06 -15.17 0.34
CA PHE A 190 5.62 -15.29 -1.00
C PHE A 190 6.93 -14.50 -1.15
N PHE A 191 6.96 -13.24 -0.72
CA PHE A 191 8.19 -12.43 -0.76
C PHE A 191 9.29 -13.01 0.12
N SER A 192 8.98 -13.49 1.32
CA SER A 192 9.93 -14.18 2.20
C SER A 192 10.57 -15.37 1.51
N HIS A 193 9.81 -16.16 0.76
CA HIS A 193 10.33 -17.31 0.03
C HIS A 193 11.23 -16.91 -1.15
N VAL A 194 10.79 -15.95 -1.98
CA VAL A 194 11.56 -15.49 -3.16
C VAL A 194 12.83 -14.74 -2.74
N GLU A 195 12.70 -13.85 -1.76
CA GLU A 195 13.79 -12.99 -1.27
C GLU A 195 14.67 -13.68 -0.24
N GLY A 196 14.34 -14.90 0.19
CA GLY A 196 15.10 -15.63 1.21
C GLY A 196 15.11 -14.93 2.56
N TRP A 197 14.13 -14.05 2.80
CA TRP A 197 13.92 -13.41 4.10
C TRP A 197 13.22 -14.38 5.04
N SER A 198 13.42 -14.22 6.33
CA SER A 198 12.54 -14.83 7.33
C SER A 198 11.12 -14.28 7.19
N PHE A 199 10.11 -15.06 7.62
CA PHE A 199 8.72 -14.60 7.57
C PHE A 199 8.51 -13.27 8.32
N ARG A 200 9.25 -13.04 9.41
CA ARG A 200 9.19 -11.78 10.18
C ARG A 200 9.64 -10.57 9.36
N GLU A 201 10.70 -10.73 8.60
CA GLU A 201 11.22 -9.69 7.70
C GLU A 201 10.25 -9.45 6.54
N GLY A 202 9.64 -10.51 5.98
CA GLY A 202 8.58 -10.37 4.98
C GLY A 202 7.34 -9.63 5.51
N PHE A 203 6.91 -9.94 6.75
CA PHE A 203 5.79 -9.25 7.41
C PHE A 203 6.15 -7.79 7.69
N TYR A 204 7.35 -7.54 8.20
CA TYR A 204 7.88 -6.20 8.43
C TYR A 204 7.89 -5.37 7.14
N PHE A 205 8.44 -5.93 6.05
CA PHE A 205 8.43 -5.32 4.72
C PHE A 205 7.02 -4.93 4.28
N ALA A 206 6.04 -5.83 4.41
CA ALA A 206 4.67 -5.50 4.01
C ALA A 206 4.02 -4.44 4.88
N PHE A 207 4.27 -4.46 6.20
CA PHE A 207 3.77 -3.43 7.08
C PHE A 207 4.34 -2.06 6.74
N ILE A 208 5.67 -1.90 6.63
CA ILE A 208 6.30 -0.60 6.32
C ILE A 208 5.94 -0.10 4.91
N THR A 209 5.66 -1.02 3.99
CA THR A 209 5.27 -0.70 2.62
C THR A 209 3.82 -0.21 2.56
N LEU A 210 2.87 -0.99 3.11
CA LEU A 210 1.45 -0.66 3.04
C LEU A 210 1.03 0.46 3.99
N SER A 211 1.80 0.70 5.06
CA SER A 211 1.66 1.91 5.88
C SER A 211 2.29 3.15 5.24
N THR A 212 2.90 3.02 4.06
CA THR A 212 3.59 4.09 3.33
C THR A 212 4.74 4.74 4.11
N ILE A 213 5.39 3.99 5.02
CA ILE A 213 6.60 4.44 5.72
C ILE A 213 7.81 4.31 4.81
N GLY A 214 7.99 3.15 4.18
CA GLY A 214 8.99 2.96 3.13
C GLY A 214 10.45 3.18 3.54
N PHE A 215 10.93 2.57 4.64
CA PHE A 215 12.35 2.72 5.04
C PHE A 215 13.36 2.24 4.00
N GLY A 216 12.99 1.26 3.17
CA GLY A 216 13.83 0.77 2.08
C GLY A 216 14.99 -0.14 2.48
N ASP A 217 15.02 -0.57 3.74
CA ASP A 217 15.94 -1.61 4.24
C ASP A 217 15.58 -3.01 3.68
N TYR A 218 14.29 -3.26 3.45
CA TYR A 218 13.78 -4.39 2.68
C TYR A 218 13.05 -3.90 1.44
N VAL A 219 13.53 -4.30 0.27
CA VAL A 219 12.90 -4.00 -1.02
C VAL A 219 13.04 -5.20 -1.95
N VAL A 220 11.94 -5.61 -2.55
CA VAL A 220 11.88 -6.78 -3.43
C VAL A 220 12.71 -6.57 -4.71
N GLY A 221 13.35 -7.63 -5.18
CA GLY A 221 14.04 -7.65 -6.47
C GLY A 221 15.32 -6.82 -6.48
N THR A 222 15.96 -6.56 -5.34
CA THR A 222 17.16 -5.71 -5.26
C THR A 222 18.46 -6.50 -5.10
N ASP A 223 18.39 -7.79 -4.74
CA ASP A 223 19.57 -8.62 -4.51
C ASP A 223 20.24 -9.03 -5.84
N PRO A 224 21.47 -8.57 -6.13
CA PRO A 224 22.15 -8.90 -7.38
C PRO A 224 22.58 -10.37 -7.48
N SER A 225 22.60 -11.13 -6.37
CA SER A 225 22.94 -12.54 -6.36
C SER A 225 21.79 -13.45 -6.83
N LYS A 226 20.58 -12.89 -6.99
CA LYS A 226 19.36 -13.62 -7.34
C LYS A 226 18.87 -13.28 -8.74
N HIS A 227 18.33 -14.30 -9.40
CA HIS A 227 17.67 -14.16 -10.70
C HIS A 227 16.16 -14.08 -10.53
N TYR A 228 15.61 -12.88 -10.75
CA TYR A 228 14.18 -12.63 -10.72
C TYR A 228 13.58 -12.68 -12.13
N ILE A 229 12.31 -13.09 -12.23
CA ILE A 229 11.55 -12.93 -13.47
C ILE A 229 11.29 -11.44 -13.73
N ALA A 230 11.32 -11.00 -14.99
CA ALA A 230 11.22 -9.58 -15.35
C ALA A 230 9.97 -8.87 -14.80
N VAL A 231 8.85 -9.61 -14.67
CA VAL A 231 7.56 -9.08 -14.21
C VAL A 231 7.46 -9.02 -12.68
N TYR A 232 8.39 -9.61 -11.94
CA TYR A 232 8.31 -9.74 -10.49
C TYR A 232 8.14 -8.39 -9.77
N ARG A 233 8.95 -7.40 -10.14
CA ARG A 233 8.87 -6.04 -9.58
C ARG A 233 7.55 -5.35 -9.96
N SER A 234 7.04 -5.58 -11.17
CA SER A 234 5.72 -5.09 -11.59
C SER A 234 4.58 -5.74 -10.82
N LEU A 235 4.65 -7.05 -10.56
CA LEU A 235 3.67 -7.76 -9.72
C LEU A 235 3.68 -7.24 -8.29
N ALA A 236 4.86 -6.97 -7.73
CA ALA A 236 4.97 -6.35 -6.42
C ALA A 236 4.35 -4.95 -6.39
N ALA A 237 4.57 -4.13 -7.43
CA ALA A 237 3.92 -2.83 -7.54
C ALA A 237 2.38 -2.95 -7.60
N ILE A 238 1.85 -3.91 -8.36
CA ILE A 238 0.40 -4.19 -8.41
C ILE A 238 -0.11 -4.62 -7.04
N TRP A 239 0.62 -5.49 -6.33
CA TRP A 239 0.27 -5.88 -4.96
C TRP A 239 0.24 -4.67 -4.02
N ILE A 240 1.22 -3.76 -4.10
CA ILE A 240 1.22 -2.51 -3.31
C ILE A 240 -0.05 -1.71 -3.56
N LEU A 241 -0.44 -1.53 -4.83
CA LEU A 241 -1.66 -0.79 -5.19
C LEU A 241 -2.92 -1.45 -4.61
N LEU A 242 -3.02 -2.78 -4.69
CA LEU A 242 -4.13 -3.54 -4.12
C LEU A 242 -4.14 -3.48 -2.58
N GLY A 243 -2.96 -3.54 -1.95
CA GLY A 243 -2.81 -3.44 -0.50
C GLY A 243 -3.20 -2.07 0.04
N LEU A 244 -2.80 -0.99 -0.64
CA LEU A 244 -3.20 0.37 -0.30
C LEU A 244 -4.70 0.62 -0.54
N ALA A 245 -5.25 0.08 -1.63
CA ALA A 245 -6.69 0.12 -1.88
C ALA A 245 -7.47 -0.58 -0.75
N TRP A 246 -6.98 -1.73 -0.29
CA TRP A 246 -7.58 -2.42 0.84
C TRP A 246 -7.45 -1.62 2.14
N LEU A 247 -6.30 -1.00 2.41
CA LEU A 247 -6.13 -0.17 3.59
C LEU A 247 -7.10 1.02 3.59
N ALA A 248 -7.29 1.67 2.44
CA ALA A 248 -8.29 2.74 2.28
C ALA A 248 -9.71 2.22 2.54
N VAL A 249 -10.03 1.01 2.06
CA VAL A 249 -11.29 0.31 2.39
C VAL A 249 -11.43 0.09 3.88
N VAL A 250 -10.40 -0.42 4.57
CA VAL A 250 -10.41 -0.68 6.01
C VAL A 250 -10.64 0.60 6.80
N LEU A 251 -10.00 1.71 6.42
CA LEU A 251 -10.23 3.01 7.08
C LEU A 251 -11.67 3.49 6.86
N SER A 252 -12.17 3.37 5.63
CA SER A 252 -13.54 3.80 5.30
C SER A 252 -14.60 2.93 5.99
N LEU A 253 -14.47 1.61 6.00
CA LEU A 253 -15.45 0.69 6.58
C LEU A 253 -15.25 0.50 8.09
N GLY A 254 -14.04 0.72 8.60
CA GLY A 254 -13.75 0.71 10.03
C GLY A 254 -14.51 1.82 10.77
N SER A 255 -14.60 3.02 10.18
CA SER A 255 -15.45 4.09 10.74
C SER A 255 -16.94 3.71 10.75
N LEU A 256 -17.43 3.02 9.71
CA LEU A 256 -18.80 2.50 9.66
C LEU A 256 -19.04 1.40 10.70
N LEU A 257 -18.10 0.47 10.84
CA LEU A 257 -18.14 -0.60 11.82
C LEU A 257 -18.19 -0.03 13.24
N LEU A 258 -17.32 0.95 13.55
CA LEU A 258 -17.30 1.61 14.84
C LEU A 258 -18.64 2.29 15.16
N HIS A 259 -19.22 2.99 14.18
CA HIS A 259 -20.53 3.62 14.34
C HIS A 259 -21.65 2.61 14.59
N ARG A 260 -21.67 1.48 13.84
CA ARG A 260 -22.65 0.40 14.06
C ARG A 260 -22.45 -0.30 15.41
N CYS A 261 -21.21 -0.55 15.81
CA CYS A 261 -20.86 -1.10 17.12
C CYS A 261 -21.36 -0.19 18.25
N SER A 262 -21.16 1.12 18.14
CA SER A 262 -21.65 2.10 19.13
C SER A 262 -23.18 2.06 19.25
N ARG A 263 -23.91 2.05 18.12
CA ARG A 263 -25.37 1.92 18.11
C ARG A 263 -25.86 0.61 18.74
N LEU A 264 -25.23 -0.51 18.38
CA LEU A 264 -25.59 -1.82 18.93
C LEU A 264 -25.35 -1.86 20.44
N TRP A 265 -24.22 -1.30 20.90
CA TRP A 265 -23.89 -1.22 22.32
C TRP A 265 -24.89 -0.37 23.11
N GLN A 266 -25.35 0.76 22.55
CA GLN A 266 -26.42 1.57 23.15
C GLN A 266 -27.76 0.82 23.21
N LEU A 267 -28.12 0.05 22.19
CA LEU A 267 -29.34 -0.77 22.20
C LEU A 267 -29.30 -1.88 23.25
N ILE A 268 -28.15 -2.51 23.44
CA ILE A 268 -27.95 -3.54 24.48
C ILE A 268 -28.04 -2.92 25.87
N ARG A 269 -27.34 -1.80 26.13
CA ARG A 269 -27.43 -1.09 27.41
C ARG A 269 -28.85 -0.59 27.73
N GLY A 270 -29.59 -0.11 26.74
CA GLY A 270 -30.97 0.36 26.93
C GLY A 270 -31.95 -0.75 27.30
N LEU A 271 -31.65 -2.02 26.98
CA LEU A 271 -32.43 -3.18 27.40
C LEU A 271 -32.11 -3.57 28.85
N ASP A 272 -30.83 -3.59 29.21
CA ASP A 272 -30.37 -3.91 30.57
C ASP A 272 -31.00 -2.98 31.62
N VAL A 273 -31.19 -1.71 31.28
CA VAL A 273 -31.91 -0.73 32.12
C VAL A 273 -33.42 -1.02 32.22
N LYS A 274 -34.06 -1.49 31.15
CA LYS A 274 -35.50 -1.83 31.17
C LYS A 274 -35.79 -3.12 31.93
N ASP A 275 -34.95 -4.14 31.75
CA ASP A 275 -35.10 -5.42 32.43
C ASP A 275 -34.77 -5.28 33.93
N GLY A 276 -33.81 -4.41 34.29
CA GLY A 276 -33.55 -4.05 35.68
C GLY A 276 -34.65 -3.24 36.36
N ALA A 277 -35.52 -2.56 35.61
CA ALA A 277 -36.65 -1.78 36.11
C ALA A 277 -37.97 -2.57 36.18
N ALA A 278 -37.89 -3.91 36.32
CA ALA A 278 -39.06 -4.78 36.44
C ALA A 278 -40.06 -4.25 37.52
N PRO A 279 -41.37 -4.30 37.24
CA PRO A 279 -42.37 -3.45 37.86
C PRO A 279 -42.73 -3.92 39.28
N GLY A 280 -41.98 -3.44 40.28
CA GLY A 280 -42.29 -3.64 41.70
C GLY A 280 -43.01 -2.46 42.37
N SER A 281 -43.21 -1.34 41.68
CA SER A 281 -43.76 -0.13 42.30
C SER A 281 -44.68 0.63 41.35
N GLU A 282 -45.91 0.15 41.17
CA GLU A 282 -47.02 1.08 40.93
C GLU A 282 -47.40 1.68 42.28
N PRO A 283 -47.18 2.98 42.53
CA PRO A 283 -47.79 3.64 43.67
C PRO A 283 -49.28 3.76 43.33
N ARG A 284 -50.06 2.90 43.97
CA ARG A 284 -51.52 2.93 44.05
C ARG A 284 -52.02 4.37 44.03
N SER A 285 -52.66 4.77 42.93
CA SER A 285 -53.32 6.06 42.78
C SER A 285 -54.38 6.20 43.88
N GLN A 286 -54.07 6.98 44.92
CA GLN A 286 -55.07 7.41 45.89
C GLN A 286 -56.02 8.37 45.18
N LYS A 287 -57.19 7.86 44.82
CA LYS A 287 -58.35 8.68 44.45
C LYS A 287 -58.71 9.53 45.67
N ILE A 288 -58.38 10.81 45.65
CA ILE A 288 -58.90 11.79 46.60
C ILE A 288 -60.38 12.00 46.24
N PRO A 289 -61.34 11.71 47.14
CA PRO A 289 -62.75 11.95 46.87
C PRO A 289 -63.01 13.46 46.96
N PHE A 290 -63.68 13.99 45.94
CA PHE A 290 -64.35 15.28 46.00
C PHE A 290 -65.35 15.25 47.17
N SER A 291 -65.14 16.10 48.17
CA SER A 291 -66.17 16.44 49.15
C SER A 291 -66.61 17.87 48.85
N ALA A 292 -67.93 18.01 48.69
CA ALA A 292 -68.66 19.25 48.46
C ALA A 292 -68.49 20.28 49.59
#